data_AF-A0A0A0JS79-F1
#
_entry.id   AF-A0A0A0JS79-F1
#
_cell.length_a   1.000
_cell.length_b   1.000
_cell.length_c   1.000
_cell.angle_alpha   90.00
_cell.angle_beta   90.00
_cell.angle_gamma   90.00
#
_symmetry.space_group_name_H-M   'P 1'
#
loop_
_entity.id
_entity.type
_entity.pdbx_description
1 polymer ?
#
loop_
_entity_poly.entity_id
_entity_poly.type
_entity_poly.pdbx_seq_one_letter_code
_entity_poly.pdbx_strand_id
1 'polypeptide(L)'
;MSFYDEVGGAETFERLVHAFYQGVATDPALRALYPEEDLAPAERRLRMFLEQYFGGPHTYSEERGHPRLRMRHVHFPVTLDMRDRWMRHMLAAMETLDLPEANAEAMREYFMRAAHMLVNTDDATSATGGAPSTGGAPSSSPVTPGGRPTL
;
A
#
# COMPACT_ATOMS: atom_id res chain seq x y z
N MET A 1 -5.30 23.68 -16.57
CA MET A 1 -6.13 23.04 -15.53
C MET A 1 -5.48 21.70 -15.23
N SER A 2 -5.34 21.32 -13.97
CA SER A 2 -4.78 20.02 -13.61
C SER A 2 -5.85 18.93 -13.71
N PHE A 3 -5.45 17.65 -13.79
CA PHE A 3 -6.41 16.55 -13.73
C PHE A 3 -7.20 16.57 -12.41
N TYR A 4 -6.55 16.94 -11.30
CA TYR A 4 -7.20 17.19 -10.01
C TYR A 4 -8.36 18.18 -10.12
N ASP A 5 -8.17 19.31 -10.81
CA ASP A 5 -9.24 20.29 -11.01
C ASP A 5 -10.36 19.73 -11.91
N GLU A 6 -10.00 18.97 -12.95
CA GLU A 6 -10.93 18.38 -13.92
C GLU A 6 -11.88 17.34 -13.29
N VAL A 7 -11.44 16.62 -12.27
CA VAL A 7 -12.27 15.62 -11.57
C VAL A 7 -13.04 16.18 -10.38
N GLY A 8 -12.99 17.49 -10.13
CA GLY A 8 -13.73 18.15 -9.03
C GLY A 8 -12.91 18.43 -7.76
N GLY A 9 -11.58 18.24 -7.81
CA GLY A 9 -10.67 18.65 -6.74
C GLY A 9 -10.88 17.90 -5.42
N ALA A 10 -10.68 18.60 -4.30
CA ALA A 10 -10.60 18.04 -2.96
C ALA A 10 -11.83 17.20 -2.58
N GLU A 11 -13.02 17.67 -2.94
CA GLU A 11 -14.28 16.98 -2.61
C GLU A 11 -14.33 15.58 -3.23
N THR A 12 -13.86 15.44 -4.47
CA THR A 12 -13.80 14.15 -5.17
C THR A 12 -12.85 13.18 -4.47
N PHE A 13 -11.67 13.63 -4.06
CA PHE A 13 -10.70 12.78 -3.37
C PHE A 13 -11.11 12.46 -1.93
N GLU A 14 -11.81 13.38 -1.25
CA GLU A 14 -12.43 13.11 0.04
C GLU A 14 -13.47 12.01 -0.06
N ARG A 15 -14.43 12.14 -0.99
CA ARG A 15 -15.47 11.13 -1.21
C ARG A 15 -14.90 9.77 -1.63
N LEU A 16 -13.94 9.78 -2.56
CA LEU A 16 -13.28 8.57 -3.05
C LEU A 16 -12.60 7.80 -1.91
N VAL A 17 -11.75 8.50 -1.15
CA VAL A 17 -10.91 7.86 -0.14
C VAL A 17 -11.74 7.46 1.07
N HIS A 18 -12.77 8.25 1.41
CA HIS A 18 -13.73 7.88 2.45
C HIS A 18 -14.48 6.59 2.10
N ALA A 19 -15.08 6.51 0.91
CA ALA A 19 -15.80 5.31 0.46
C ALA A 19 -14.86 4.09 0.36
N PHE A 20 -13.61 4.29 -0.09
CA PHE A 20 -12.60 3.25 -0.09
C PHE A 20 -12.32 2.70 1.32
N TYR A 21 -12.13 3.57 2.32
CA TYR A 21 -11.84 3.14 3.70
C TYR A 21 -13.07 2.54 4.40
N GLN A 22 -14.29 2.93 4.04
CA GLN A 22 -15.50 2.21 4.44
C GLN A 22 -15.48 0.75 3.96
N GLY A 23 -15.08 0.51 2.71
CA GLY A 23 -14.89 -0.83 2.17
C GLY A 23 -13.80 -1.61 2.91
N VAL A 24 -12.62 -1.01 3.09
CA VAL A 24 -11.49 -1.59 3.85
C VAL A 24 -11.90 -1.99 5.27
N ALA A 25 -12.70 -1.17 5.96
CA ALA A 25 -13.15 -1.45 7.32
C ALA A 25 -13.97 -2.75 7.42
N THR A 26 -14.60 -3.17 6.32
CA THR A 26 -15.44 -4.37 6.25
C THR A 26 -14.72 -5.60 5.68
N ASP A 27 -13.50 -5.47 5.16
CA ASP A 27 -12.70 -6.58 4.64
C ASP A 27 -11.70 -7.07 5.70
N PRO A 28 -11.91 -8.24 6.32
CA PRO A 28 -11.08 -8.68 7.45
C PRO A 28 -9.59 -8.79 7.12
N ALA A 29 -9.23 -9.14 5.88
CA ALA A 29 -7.84 -9.31 5.48
C ALA A 29 -7.12 -7.96 5.34
N LEU A 30 -7.76 -6.98 4.68
CA LEU A 30 -7.22 -5.62 4.60
C LEU A 30 -7.24 -4.93 5.95
N ARG A 31 -8.32 -5.09 6.72
CA ARG A 31 -8.46 -4.50 8.04
C ARG A 31 -7.36 -4.94 9.01
N ALA A 32 -6.92 -6.20 8.92
CA ALA A 32 -5.84 -6.74 9.75
C ALA A 32 -4.48 -6.05 9.51
N LEU A 33 -4.28 -5.33 8.39
CA LEU A 33 -3.06 -4.56 8.15
C LEU A 33 -2.99 -3.27 8.99
N TYR A 34 -4.09 -2.86 9.61
CA TYR A 34 -4.20 -1.62 10.38
C TYR A 34 -4.29 -1.95 11.88
N PRO A 35 -3.22 -1.72 12.66
CA PRO A 35 -3.22 -2.06 14.10
C PRO A 35 -4.12 -1.12 14.92
N GLU A 36 -4.34 0.10 14.45
CA GLU A 36 -5.21 1.08 15.08
C GLU A 36 -6.68 0.78 14.77
N GLU A 37 -7.59 1.02 15.72
CA GLU A 37 -9.04 0.92 15.50
C GLU A 37 -9.51 1.99 14.51
N ASP A 38 -8.97 3.20 14.66
CA ASP A 38 -9.26 4.37 13.84
C ASP A 38 -8.45 4.34 12.53
N LEU A 39 -9.16 4.40 11.40
CA LEU A 39 -8.57 4.44 10.07
C LEU A 39 -8.37 5.87 9.54
N ALA A 40 -8.90 6.89 10.23
CA ALA A 40 -8.87 8.28 9.77
C ALA A 40 -7.44 8.80 9.49
N PRO A 41 -6.40 8.45 10.28
CA PRO A 41 -5.03 8.84 9.95
C PRO A 41 -4.55 8.20 8.63
N ALA A 42 -4.93 6.96 8.32
CA ALA A 42 -4.56 6.29 7.08
C ALA A 42 -5.34 6.86 5.87
N GLU A 43 -6.62 7.14 6.08
CA GLU A 43 -7.51 7.82 5.14
C GLU A 43 -6.92 9.16 4.69
N ARG A 44 -6.59 10.04 5.66
CA ARG A 44 -5.97 11.34 5.39
C ARG A 44 -4.70 11.22 4.56
N ARG A 45 -3.85 10.23 4.86
CA ARG A 45 -2.57 10.04 4.17
C ARG A 45 -2.75 9.60 2.72
N LEU A 46 -3.71 8.73 2.45
CA LEU A 46 -4.04 8.32 1.08
C LEU A 46 -4.65 9.50 0.32
N ARG A 47 -5.58 10.25 0.93
CA ARG A 47 -6.20 11.43 0.31
C ARG A 47 -5.15 12.45 -0.13
N MET A 48 -4.32 12.94 0.80
CA MET A 48 -3.28 13.92 0.46
C MET A 48 -2.32 13.40 -0.61
N PHE A 49 -2.00 12.10 -0.59
CA PHE A 49 -1.15 11.51 -1.62
C PHE A 49 -1.81 11.56 -3.01
N LEU A 50 -3.09 11.17 -3.11
CA LEU A 50 -3.82 11.16 -4.38
C LEU A 50 -4.06 12.58 -4.91
N GLU A 51 -4.47 13.50 -4.04
CA GLU A 51 -4.60 14.92 -4.38
C GLU A 51 -3.30 15.44 -4.99
N GLN A 52 -2.17 15.22 -4.33
CA GLN A 52 -0.86 15.62 -4.84
C GLN A 52 -0.51 14.90 -6.16
N TYR A 53 -0.78 13.60 -6.27
CA TYR A 53 -0.45 12.81 -7.46
C TYR A 53 -1.18 13.32 -8.71
N PHE A 54 -2.46 13.69 -8.57
CA PHE A 54 -3.28 14.18 -9.67
C PHE A 54 -3.13 15.69 -9.96
N GLY A 55 -2.21 16.37 -9.26
CA GLY A 55 -1.85 17.77 -9.53
C GLY A 55 -2.47 18.79 -8.60
N GLY A 56 -3.05 18.35 -7.48
CA GLY A 56 -3.52 19.19 -6.38
C GLY A 56 -2.40 19.62 -5.41
N PRO A 57 -2.76 19.98 -4.16
CA PRO A 57 -1.80 20.49 -3.17
C PRO A 57 -0.64 19.53 -2.85
N HIS A 58 0.53 20.08 -2.52
CA HIS A 58 1.75 19.32 -2.17
C HIS A 58 1.83 18.90 -0.69
N THR A 59 0.71 18.95 0.04
CA THR A 59 0.64 18.72 1.49
C THR A 59 1.22 17.36 1.90
N TYR A 60 1.06 16.32 1.09
CA TYR A 60 1.66 15.02 1.37
C TYR A 60 3.19 15.12 1.46
N SER A 61 3.84 15.72 0.46
CA SER A 61 5.29 15.89 0.44
C SER A 61 5.78 16.83 1.53
N GLU A 62 5.04 17.89 1.83
CA GLU A 62 5.37 18.84 2.90
C GLU A 62 5.40 18.15 4.27
N GLU A 63 4.45 17.26 4.54
CA GLU A 63 4.36 16.58 5.83
C GLU A 63 5.14 15.26 5.91
N ARG A 64 5.28 14.55 4.78
CA ARG A 64 5.81 13.17 4.75
C ARG A 64 7.06 13.02 3.90
N GLY A 65 7.49 14.07 3.22
CA GLY A 65 8.57 14.00 2.24
C GLY A 65 8.22 13.12 1.04
N HIS A 66 9.25 12.74 0.29
CA HIS A 66 9.10 12.01 -0.96
C HIS A 66 8.25 10.72 -0.82
N PRO A 67 7.28 10.43 -1.72
CA PRO A 67 6.36 9.29 -1.64
C PRO A 67 6.99 7.91 -1.39
N ARG A 68 8.07 7.58 -2.10
CA ARG A 68 8.83 6.32 -1.97
C ARG A 68 7.92 5.10 -1.70
N LEU A 69 6.86 4.95 -2.49
CA LEU A 69 5.74 4.06 -2.16
C LEU A 69 6.18 2.63 -1.86
N ARG A 70 7.04 2.03 -2.71
CA ARG A 70 7.56 0.67 -2.48
C ARG A 70 8.25 0.51 -1.12
N MET A 71 9.06 1.49 -0.72
CA MET A 71 9.74 1.46 0.59
C MET A 71 8.74 1.53 1.75
N ARG A 72 7.63 2.26 1.59
CA ARG A 72 6.58 2.35 2.62
C ARG A 72 5.71 1.09 2.70
N HIS A 73 5.60 0.33 1.61
CA HIS A 73 4.78 -0.88 1.53
C HIS A 73 5.56 -2.18 1.81
N VAL A 74 6.90 -2.15 1.81
CA VAL A 74 7.75 -3.35 2.02
C VAL A 74 7.55 -4.03 3.39
N HIS A 75 6.98 -3.32 4.36
CA HIS A 75 6.70 -3.84 5.70
C HIS A 75 5.41 -4.66 5.77
N PHE A 76 4.60 -4.65 4.72
CA PHE A 76 3.35 -5.39 4.64
C PHE A 76 3.45 -6.49 3.57
N PRO A 77 2.90 -7.68 3.82
CA PRO A 77 2.80 -8.71 2.80
C PRO A 77 1.72 -8.31 1.78
N VAL A 78 2.13 -7.63 0.71
CA VAL A 78 1.23 -7.25 -0.38
C VAL A 78 1.27 -8.36 -1.42
N THR A 79 0.32 -9.29 -1.32
CA THR A 79 0.14 -10.39 -2.26
C THR A 79 -0.82 -10.02 -3.40
N LEU A 80 -1.03 -10.92 -4.36
CA LEU A 80 -2.00 -10.69 -5.44
C LEU A 80 -3.44 -10.67 -4.89
N ASP A 81 -3.77 -11.54 -3.93
CA ASP A 81 -5.08 -11.50 -3.25
C ASP A 81 -5.29 -10.15 -2.54
N MET A 82 -4.29 -9.66 -1.81
CA MET A 82 -4.37 -8.36 -1.13
C MET A 82 -4.54 -7.20 -2.12
N ARG A 83 -3.82 -7.23 -3.24
CA ARG A 83 -4.00 -6.28 -4.36
C ARG A 83 -5.42 -6.32 -4.90
N ASP A 84 -5.98 -7.50 -5.13
CA ASP A 84 -7.32 -7.65 -5.73
C ASP A 84 -8.42 -7.21 -4.78
N ARG A 85 -8.28 -7.49 -3.48
CA ARG A 85 -9.16 -6.92 -2.45
C ARG A 85 -9.09 -5.40 -2.45
N TRP A 86 -7.89 -4.84 -2.45
CA TRP A 86 -7.70 -3.39 -2.47
C TRP A 86 -8.35 -2.76 -3.72
N MET A 87 -8.11 -3.34 -4.89
CA MET A 87 -8.69 -2.88 -6.16
C MET A 87 -10.22 -2.97 -6.15
N ARG A 88 -10.80 -4.03 -5.59
CA ARG A 88 -12.26 -4.17 -5.48
C ARG A 88 -12.88 -2.98 -4.75
N HIS A 89 -12.32 -2.60 -3.61
CA HIS A 89 -12.83 -1.47 -2.82
C HIS A 89 -12.57 -0.13 -3.49
N MET A 90 -11.40 0.04 -4.13
CA MET A 90 -11.09 1.28 -4.85
C MET A 90 -12.01 1.48 -6.04
N LEU A 91 -12.27 0.44 -6.84
CA LEU A 91 -13.21 0.50 -7.96
C LEU A 91 -14.63 0.79 -7.47
N ALA A 92 -15.11 0.10 -6.42
CA ALA A 92 -16.42 0.39 -5.84
C ALA A 92 -16.54 1.85 -5.33
N ALA A 93 -15.46 2.40 -4.76
CA ALA A 93 -15.43 3.79 -4.34
C ALA A 93 -15.47 4.77 -5.53
N MET A 94 -14.83 4.44 -6.65
CA MET A 94 -14.89 5.24 -7.87
C MET A 94 -16.29 5.32 -8.47
N GLU A 95 -17.08 4.24 -8.39
CA GLU A 95 -18.48 4.23 -8.86
C GLU A 95 -19.35 5.27 -8.13
N THR A 96 -18.92 5.76 -6.96
CA THR A 96 -19.64 6.80 -6.22
C THR A 96 -19.45 8.21 -6.81
N LEU A 97 -18.43 8.44 -7.66
CA LEU A 97 -17.98 9.77 -8.03
C LEU A 97 -18.70 10.40 -9.23
N ASP A 98 -19.46 9.61 -10.00
CA ASP A 98 -20.17 10.05 -11.22
C ASP A 98 -19.26 10.86 -12.18
N LEU A 99 -18.05 10.35 -12.42
CA LEU A 99 -17.07 11.02 -13.28
C LEU A 99 -17.37 10.75 -14.75
N PRO A 100 -17.02 11.70 -15.66
CA PRO A 100 -16.96 11.40 -17.08
C PRO A 100 -16.09 10.16 -17.35
N GLU A 101 -16.53 9.28 -18.24
CA GLU A 101 -15.93 7.96 -18.43
C GLU A 101 -14.43 8.02 -18.75
N ALA A 102 -13.98 8.99 -19.56
CA ALA A 102 -12.55 9.18 -19.86
C ALA A 102 -11.71 9.47 -18.60
N ASN A 103 -12.26 10.24 -17.65
CA ASN A 103 -11.58 10.56 -16.39
C ASN A 103 -11.59 9.34 -15.45
N ALA A 104 -12.72 8.63 -15.40
CA ALA A 104 -12.83 7.38 -14.63
C ALA A 104 -11.84 6.32 -15.15
N GLU A 105 -11.72 6.15 -16.46
CA GLU A 105 -10.78 5.24 -17.11
C GLU A 105 -9.32 5.58 -16.75
N ALA A 106 -8.92 6.84 -16.90
CA ALA A 106 -7.57 7.29 -16.54
C ALA A 106 -7.22 7.03 -15.06
N MET A 107 -8.18 7.24 -14.15
CA MET A 107 -8.00 6.92 -12.73
C MET A 107 -7.92 5.40 -12.50
N ARG A 108 -8.77 4.59 -13.14
CA ARG A 108 -8.74 3.12 -13.05
C ARG A 108 -7.40 2.56 -13.50
N GLU A 109 -6.89 3.02 -14.64
CA GLU A 109 -5.58 2.62 -15.16
C GLU A 109 -4.45 2.94 -14.19
N TYR A 110 -4.47 4.15 -13.61
CA TYR A 110 -3.52 4.54 -12.59
C TYR A 110 -3.54 3.59 -11.39
N PHE A 111 -4.73 3.37 -10.81
CA PHE A 111 -4.86 2.53 -9.61
C PHE A 111 -4.43 1.10 -9.88
N MET A 112 -4.80 0.52 -11.03
CA MET A 112 -4.39 -0.82 -11.41
C MET A 112 -2.87 -0.95 -11.50
N ARG A 113 -2.22 -0.02 -12.22
CA ARG A 113 -0.75 0.00 -12.36
C ARG A 113 -0.06 0.21 -11.01
N ALA A 114 -0.56 1.14 -10.19
CA ALA A 114 0.00 1.43 -8.88
C ALA A 114 -0.12 0.23 -7.93
N ALA A 115 -1.31 -0.38 -7.83
CA ALA A 115 -1.55 -1.54 -6.99
C ALA A 115 -0.68 -2.73 -7.41
N HIS A 116 -0.57 -2.99 -8.72
CA HIS A 116 0.29 -4.04 -9.26
C HIS A 116 1.77 -3.82 -8.92
N MET A 117 2.26 -2.58 -8.99
CA MET A 117 3.66 -2.24 -8.68
C MET A 117 4.03 -2.43 -7.20
N LEU A 118 3.04 -2.43 -6.30
CA LEU A 118 3.25 -2.59 -4.85
C LEU A 118 3.25 -4.04 -4.38
N VAL A 119 2.83 -4.99 -5.23
CA VAL A 119 2.92 -6.43 -4.92
C VAL A 119 4.38 -6.79 -4.63
N ASN A 120 4.61 -7.44 -3.48
CA ASN A 120 5.95 -7.71 -2.95
C ASN A 120 6.10 -9.10 -2.32
N THR A 121 5.04 -9.89 -2.25
CA THR A 121 5.00 -11.19 -1.58
C THR A 121 4.22 -12.20 -2.43
N ASP A 122 4.74 -13.41 -2.58
CA ASP A 122 4.04 -14.50 -3.27
C ASP A 122 2.88 -15.05 -2.41
N ASP A 123 1.73 -15.38 -3.01
CA ASP A 123 0.57 -15.89 -2.27
C ASP A 123 0.88 -17.20 -1.52
N ALA A 124 1.76 -18.05 -2.06
CA ALA A 124 2.18 -19.31 -1.45
C ALA A 124 2.98 -19.12 -0.13
N THR A 125 3.66 -17.98 0.01
CA THR A 125 4.51 -17.69 1.18
C THR A 125 3.68 -17.17 2.36
N SER A 126 2.48 -16.65 2.11
CA SER A 126 1.61 -16.06 3.13
C SER A 126 0.85 -17.10 3.98
N ALA A 127 0.80 -18.36 3.55
CA ALA A 127 0.10 -19.44 4.24
C ALA A 127 0.89 -20.09 5.41
N THR A 128 2.18 -19.78 5.59
CA THR A 128 3.06 -20.53 6.51
C THR A 128 3.48 -19.74 7.78
N GLY A 129 2.98 -18.52 7.99
CA GLY A 129 3.41 -17.64 9.09
C GLY A 129 2.74 -17.92 10.44
N GLY A 130 2.91 -19.12 11.02
CA GLY A 130 2.31 -19.46 12.32
C GLY A 130 2.96 -20.62 13.07
N ALA A 131 4.14 -20.40 13.65
CA ALA A 131 4.60 -21.00 14.92
C ALA A 131 5.96 -20.41 15.37
N PRO A 132 6.15 -20.04 16.65
CA PRO A 132 7.47 -19.71 17.16
C PRO A 132 8.24 -20.99 17.48
N SER A 133 9.36 -21.23 16.79
CA SER A 133 10.32 -22.26 17.18
C SER A 133 11.07 -21.82 18.42
N THR A 134 10.77 -22.44 19.55
CA THR A 134 11.49 -22.31 20.81
C THR A 134 12.87 -22.96 20.73
N GLY A 135 13.90 -22.16 20.97
CA GLY A 135 15.06 -22.48 21.83
C GLY A 135 15.99 -23.64 21.44
N GLY A 136 17.22 -23.28 21.09
CA GLY A 136 18.36 -24.21 21.13
C GLY A 136 19.68 -23.55 20.75
N ALA A 137 20.40 -23.03 21.75
CA ALA A 137 21.82 -22.68 21.66
C ALA A 137 22.48 -23.01 23.01
N PRO A 138 23.83 -23.10 23.14
CA PRO A 138 24.89 -23.20 22.12
C PRO A 138 25.86 -24.38 22.42
N SER A 139 26.81 -24.68 21.52
CA SER A 139 28.05 -25.34 21.93
C SER A 139 29.24 -24.88 21.09
N SER A 140 30.30 -24.47 21.78
CA SER A 140 31.51 -23.86 21.24
C SER A 140 32.70 -24.83 21.14
N SER A 141 33.49 -24.64 20.08
CA SER A 141 34.97 -24.77 19.99
C SER A 141 35.62 -26.17 19.95
N PRO A 142 36.87 -26.35 19.43
CA PRO A 142 37.92 -25.32 19.16
C PRO A 142 38.68 -25.40 17.79
N VAL A 143 39.55 -24.40 17.63
CA VAL A 143 40.61 -24.09 16.63
C VAL A 143 41.62 -25.25 16.41
N THR A 144 42.35 -25.39 15.28
CA THR A 144 43.69 -24.80 14.95
C THR A 144 44.19 -25.23 13.53
N PRO A 145 45.41 -24.89 13.03
CA PRO A 145 45.64 -23.94 11.93
C PRO A 145 46.34 -24.55 10.68
N GLY A 146 46.54 -23.75 9.62
CA GLY A 146 47.69 -23.95 8.74
C GLY A 146 47.47 -23.65 7.26
N GLY A 147 48.41 -22.87 6.68
CA GLY A 147 48.74 -22.97 5.25
C GLY A 147 48.53 -21.71 4.41
N ARG A 148 49.47 -20.77 4.48
CA ARG A 148 49.94 -20.01 3.29
C ARG A 148 51.09 -20.83 2.66
N PRO A 149 51.47 -20.69 1.37
CA PRO A 149 51.70 -19.39 0.71
C PRO A 149 51.55 -19.30 -0.84
N THR A 150 51.63 -18.06 -1.35
CA THR A 150 52.17 -17.52 -2.66
C THR A 150 51.73 -18.11 -4.01
N LEU A 151 51.59 -17.35 -5.10
CA LEU A 151 52.10 -16.01 -5.47
C LEU A 151 50.96 -15.02 -5.78
#